data_AF-A0A936T8B6-F1
#
_entry.id   AF-A0A936T8B6-F1
#
_cell.length_a   1.000
_cell.length_b   1.000
_cell.length_c   1.000
_cell.angle_alpha   90.00
_cell.angle_beta   90.00
_cell.angle_gamma   90.00
#
_symmetry.space_group_name_H-M   'P 1'
#
loop_
_entity.id
_entity.type
_entity.pdbx_description
1 polymer ?
#
loop_
_entity_poly.entity_id
_entity_poly.type
_entity_poly.pdbx_seq_one_letter_code
_entity_poly.pdbx_strand_id
1 'polypeptide(L)'
;GRDIAYTDVRSSISADWGWGNVVIAKDFIEYGYAKFGNLVLSNKAPSFPFIRLDIKPVDWFSFKYFHAWLSSNIIDSVNLAAYNRNIYRDKYLAWHSLTITPLRGLDISIGESVVYSDELEILYLMPIMFYYLADEFISDRLINLAMQTSKYL
;
A
#
# COMPACT_ATOMS: atom_id res chain seq x y z
N GLY A 1 19.75 -10.98 -28.72
CA GLY A 1 18.91 -10.75 -27.53
C GLY A 1 18.56 -9.27 -27.50
N ARG A 2 17.32 -8.91 -27.19
CA ARG A 2 16.97 -7.50 -26.95
C ARG A 2 17.29 -7.21 -25.48
N ASP A 3 18.34 -6.43 -25.24
CA ASP A 3 18.60 -5.84 -23.93
C ASP A 3 17.49 -4.85 -23.63
N ILE A 4 16.65 -5.17 -22.66
CA ILE A 4 15.61 -4.25 -22.17
C ILE A 4 16.31 -3.28 -21.24
N ALA A 5 16.68 -2.11 -21.78
CA ALA A 5 17.18 -1.00 -20.98
C ALA A 5 16.03 -0.45 -20.12
N TYR A 6 16.03 -0.78 -18.82
CA TYR A 6 15.12 -0.14 -17.86
C TYR A 6 15.75 1.18 -17.42
N THR A 7 15.13 2.30 -17.82
CA THR A 7 15.42 3.61 -17.24
C THR A 7 14.46 3.81 -16.08
N ASP A 8 14.96 3.95 -14.86
CA ASP A 8 14.14 4.20 -13.68
C ASP A 8 14.40 5.62 -13.15
N VAL A 9 13.32 6.35 -12.88
CA VAL A 9 13.36 7.73 -12.40
C VAL A 9 12.92 7.75 -10.94
N ARG A 10 13.74 8.36 -10.09
CA ARG A 10 13.44 8.56 -8.68
C ARG A 10 13.23 10.04 -8.40
N SER A 11 12.22 10.34 -7.60
CA SER A 11 11.89 11.70 -7.20
C SER A 11 11.18 11.67 -5.86
N SER A 12 11.48 12.62 -4.97
CA SER A 12 10.82 12.75 -3.68
C SER A 12 10.60 14.21 -3.31
N ILE A 13 9.51 14.44 -2.58
CA ILE A 13 9.21 15.68 -1.87
C ILE A 13 8.95 15.27 -0.43
N SER A 14 9.60 15.94 0.52
CA SER A 14 9.34 15.76 1.95
C SER A 14 9.00 17.08 2.62
N ALA A 15 8.21 16.99 3.68
CA ALA A 15 8.03 18.06 4.64
C ALA A 15 8.18 17.49 6.04
N ASP A 16 8.99 18.18 6.85
CA ASP A 16 9.42 17.73 8.16
C ASP A 16 9.00 18.76 9.21
N TRP A 17 8.61 18.29 10.38
CA TRP A 17 8.31 19.11 11.55
C TRP A 17 8.82 18.41 12.81
N GLY A 18 8.88 19.13 13.94
CA GLY A 18 9.63 18.68 15.12
C GLY A 18 9.27 17.30 15.70
N TRP A 19 8.12 16.74 15.32
CA TRP A 19 7.66 15.41 15.76
C TRP A 19 7.20 14.52 14.62
N GLY A 20 7.48 14.85 13.36
CA GLY A 20 7.05 14.00 12.25
C GLY A 20 7.50 14.47 10.89
N ASN A 21 7.26 13.63 9.89
CA ASN A 21 7.53 13.94 8.50
C ASN A 21 6.49 13.30 7.59
N VAL A 22 6.27 13.93 6.44
CA VAL A 22 5.52 13.37 5.33
C VAL A 22 6.42 13.32 4.10
N VAL A 23 6.36 12.22 3.36
CA VAL A 23 7.12 12.02 2.12
C VAL A 23 6.18 11.56 1.03
N ILE A 24 6.29 12.19 -0.13
CA ILE A 24 5.68 11.72 -1.38
C ILE A 24 6.83 11.44 -2.34
N ALA A 25 6.97 10.20 -2.77
CA ALA A 25 8.11 9.81 -3.59
C ALA A 25 7.80 8.68 -4.56
N LYS A 26 8.61 8.56 -5.61
CA LYS A 26 8.78 7.33 -6.38
C LYS A 26 10.18 6.82 -6.13
N ASP A 27 10.28 5.76 -5.33
CA ASP A 27 11.55 5.12 -4.96
C ASP A 27 11.33 3.64 -4.61
N PHE A 28 12.40 2.93 -4.25
CA PHE A 28 12.35 1.56 -3.75
C PHE A 28 11.90 1.52 -2.28
N ILE A 29 11.35 0.39 -1.84
CA ILE A 29 10.94 0.23 -0.44
C ILE A 29 12.16 0.17 0.49
N GLU A 30 12.07 0.86 1.63
CA GLU A 30 13.07 0.78 2.69
C GLU A 30 12.78 -0.44 3.61
N TYR A 31 13.86 -1.10 4.06
CA TYR A 31 13.86 -2.37 4.81
C TYR A 31 12.93 -2.40 6.04
N GLY A 32 12.63 -1.25 6.65
CA GLY A 32 11.71 -1.13 7.78
C GLY A 32 10.23 -1.35 7.42
N TYR A 33 9.77 -0.82 6.27
CA TYR A 33 8.41 -1.02 5.77
C TYR A 33 8.29 -2.36 5.05
N ALA A 34 9.39 -2.83 4.44
CA ALA A 34 9.50 -4.16 3.88
C ALA A 34 9.16 -5.23 4.93
N LYS A 35 9.77 -5.18 6.12
CA LYS A 35 9.55 -6.19 7.18
C LYS A 35 8.10 -6.38 7.60
N PHE A 36 7.29 -5.33 7.60
CA PHE A 36 5.87 -5.41 7.94
C PHE A 36 4.97 -5.66 6.72
N GLY A 37 5.39 -5.25 5.51
CA GLY A 37 4.74 -5.55 4.23
C GLY A 37 5.29 -6.79 3.50
N ASN A 38 6.11 -7.61 4.17
CA ASN A 38 6.99 -8.63 3.57
C ASN A 38 6.26 -9.85 2.97
N LEU A 39 4.94 -9.79 2.85
CA LEU A 39 4.13 -10.81 2.18
C LEU A 39 3.83 -10.45 0.71
N VAL A 40 4.20 -9.26 0.22
CA VAL A 40 3.65 -8.74 -1.05
C VAL A 40 4.71 -8.29 -2.05
N LEU A 41 5.87 -7.82 -1.59
CA LEU A 41 6.84 -7.14 -2.45
C LEU A 41 8.15 -7.91 -2.56
N SER A 42 8.35 -8.53 -3.73
CA SER A 42 9.59 -9.19 -4.11
C SER A 42 10.78 -8.23 -4.06
N ASN A 43 11.95 -8.71 -3.65
CA ASN A 43 13.24 -7.97 -3.68
C ASN A 43 13.67 -7.48 -5.08
N LYS A 44 12.87 -7.76 -6.12
CA LYS A 44 13.04 -7.28 -7.51
C LYS A 44 11.94 -6.32 -7.97
N ALA A 45 11.11 -5.82 -7.06
CA ALA A 45 10.08 -4.85 -7.43
C ALA A 45 10.73 -3.56 -7.98
N PRO A 46 10.27 -3.03 -9.13
CA PRO A 46 10.70 -1.72 -9.61
C PRO A 46 10.32 -0.63 -8.60
N SER A 47 10.95 0.54 -8.65
CA SER A 47 10.51 1.65 -7.78
C SER A 47 9.07 2.05 -8.09
N PHE A 48 8.33 2.44 -7.07
CA PHE A 48 6.91 2.76 -7.16
C PHE A 48 6.59 4.06 -6.44
N PRO A 49 5.53 4.78 -6.86
CA PRO A 49 5.06 5.93 -6.13
C PRO A 49 4.46 5.51 -4.79
N PHE A 50 4.69 6.33 -3.76
CA PHE A 50 4.15 6.15 -2.43
C PHE A 50 3.99 7.48 -1.68
N ILE A 51 3.14 7.44 -0.66
CA ILE A 51 3.00 8.44 0.38
C ILE A 51 3.38 7.78 1.71
N ARG A 52 4.18 8.47 2.51
CA ARG A 52 4.63 8.03 3.84
C ARG A 52 4.38 9.12 4.86
N LEU A 53 3.89 8.73 6.03
CA LEU A 53 3.73 9.60 7.18
C LEU A 53 4.38 8.93 8.39
N ASP A 54 5.29 9.64 9.03
CA ASP A 54 5.99 9.18 10.23
C ASP A 54 5.77 10.20 11.35
N ILE A 55 5.28 9.71 12.49
CA ILE A 55 4.86 10.53 13.62
C ILE A 55 5.54 10.00 14.87
N LYS A 56 6.28 10.86 15.58
CA LYS A 56 6.97 10.57 16.83
C LYS A 56 6.88 11.78 17.78
N PRO A 57 5.71 12.02 18.41
CA PRO A 57 5.51 13.12 19.35
C PRO A 57 6.34 13.00 20.63
N VAL A 58 6.68 11.78 21.04
CA VAL A 58 7.44 11.48 22.26
C VAL A 58 8.33 10.28 22.01
N ASP A 59 9.40 10.13 22.81
CA ASP A 59 10.40 9.09 22.57
C ASP A 59 9.88 7.65 22.72
N TRP A 60 8.86 7.45 23.54
CA TRP A 60 8.27 6.14 23.82
C TRP A 60 7.16 5.72 22.84
N PHE A 61 6.82 6.56 21.86
CA PHE A 61 5.71 6.32 20.94
C PHE A 61 6.05 6.75 19.52
N SER A 62 5.79 5.88 18.55
CA SER A 62 5.76 6.28 17.14
C SER A 62 4.60 5.65 16.40
N PHE A 63 4.07 6.40 15.45
CA PHE A 63 3.09 5.94 14.48
C PHE A 63 3.67 6.10 13.08
N LYS A 64 3.46 5.09 12.24
CA LYS A 64 3.89 5.10 10.85
C LYS A 64 2.73 4.72 9.94
N TYR A 65 2.63 5.38 8.81
CA TYR A 65 1.68 5.08 7.76
C TYR A 65 2.38 5.09 6.39
N PHE A 66 1.95 4.20 5.53
CA PHE A 66 2.51 4.02 4.20
C PHE A 66 1.42 3.61 3.22
N HIS A 67 1.36 4.28 2.08
CA HIS A 67 0.50 3.94 0.96
C HIS A 67 1.29 3.93 -0.33
N ALA A 68 1.19 2.87 -1.12
CA ALA A 68 1.96 2.67 -2.34
C ALA A 68 1.10 2.22 -3.51
N TRP A 69 1.46 2.71 -4.69
CA TRP A 69 0.92 2.31 -5.98
C TRP A 69 1.80 1.21 -6.56
N LEU A 70 1.35 -0.02 -6.49
CA LEU A 70 2.07 -1.19 -6.97
C LEU A 70 1.75 -1.46 -8.44
N SER A 71 2.75 -1.84 -9.22
CA SER A 71 2.56 -2.28 -10.60
C SER A 71 2.29 -3.79 -10.66
N SER A 72 1.11 -4.19 -11.15
CA SER A 72 0.83 -5.59 -11.47
C SER A 72 1.41 -5.95 -12.83
N ASN A 73 2.69 -6.35 -12.87
CA ASN A 73 3.29 -6.93 -14.07
C ASN A 73 2.89 -8.40 -14.32
N ILE A 74 1.81 -8.87 -13.69
CA ILE A 74 1.31 -10.23 -13.91
C ILE A 74 0.32 -10.18 -15.07
N ILE A 75 0.75 -10.67 -16.23
CA ILE A 75 -0.14 -11.09 -17.31
C ILE A 75 -0.96 -12.25 -16.74
N ASP A 76 -2.28 -12.11 -16.66
CA ASP A 76 -3.14 -13.22 -16.29
C ASP A 76 -2.93 -14.37 -17.29
N SER A 77 -2.27 -15.45 -16.84
CA SER A 77 -2.05 -16.66 -17.64
C SER A 77 -3.32 -17.53 -17.78
N VAL A 78 -4.49 -17.01 -17.41
CA VAL A 78 -5.76 -17.77 -17.37
C VAL A 78 -6.81 -17.10 -18.24
N ASN A 79 -6.57 -17.06 -19.55
CA ASN A 79 -7.64 -17.04 -20.57
C ASN A 79 -7.05 -17.24 -21.97
N LEU A 80 -6.67 -18.48 -22.29
CA LEU A 80 -6.21 -18.90 -23.62
C LEU A 80 -7.33 -19.01 -24.68
N ALA A 81 -8.50 -18.39 -24.47
CA ALA A 81 -9.65 -18.57 -25.38
C ALA A 81 -10.35 -17.29 -25.86
N ALA A 82 -9.96 -16.09 -25.41
CA ALA A 82 -10.61 -14.86 -25.88
C ALA A 82 -9.61 -13.72 -26.09
N TYR A 83 -9.20 -13.56 -27.34
CA TYR A 83 -8.79 -12.32 -27.99
C TYR A 83 -8.56 -11.07 -27.08
N ASN A 84 -7.30 -10.87 -26.71
CA ASN A 84 -6.60 -9.59 -26.77
C ASN A 84 -7.12 -8.38 -25.94
N ARG A 85 -7.01 -8.45 -24.62
CA ARG A 85 -6.66 -7.28 -23.79
C ARG A 85 -5.76 -7.72 -22.64
N ASN A 86 -4.52 -7.22 -22.62
CA ASN A 86 -3.71 -7.22 -21.40
C ASN A 86 -4.45 -6.34 -20.39
N ILE A 87 -5.20 -6.94 -19.46
CA ILE A 87 -5.86 -6.20 -18.39
C ILE A 87 -4.80 -5.96 -17.31
N TYR A 88 -4.12 -4.82 -17.40
CA TYR A 88 -3.31 -4.32 -16.30
C TYR A 88 -4.27 -3.88 -15.20
N ARG A 89 -4.19 -4.52 -14.03
CA ARG A 89 -4.89 -4.08 -12.83
C ARG A 89 -3.93 -3.27 -11.96
N ASP A 90 -4.34 -2.07 -11.60
CA ASP A 90 -3.64 -1.31 -10.58
C ASP A 90 -3.72 -2.07 -9.26
N LYS A 91 -2.59 -2.13 -8.56
CA LYS A 91 -2.50 -2.69 -7.22
C LYS A 91 -2.03 -1.62 -6.28
N TYR A 92 -2.48 -1.70 -5.04
CA TYR A 92 -2.14 -0.73 -4.01
C TYR A 92 -1.80 -1.47 -2.72
N LEU A 93 -0.91 -0.90 -1.92
CA LEU A 93 -0.60 -1.37 -0.58
C LEU A 93 -0.82 -0.22 0.38
N ALA A 94 -1.63 -0.46 1.41
CA ALA A 94 -1.73 0.43 2.55
C ALA A 94 -1.21 -0.30 3.80
N TRP A 95 -0.48 0.40 4.65
CA TRP A 95 0.06 -0.13 5.89
C TRP A 95 0.10 0.97 6.94
N HIS A 96 -0.18 0.62 8.19
CA HIS A 96 0.15 1.47 9.33
C HIS A 96 0.67 0.62 10.49
N SER A 97 1.44 1.25 11.37
CA SER A 97 1.88 0.63 12.61
C SER A 97 2.02 1.63 13.73
N LEU A 98 1.65 1.14 14.91
CA LEU A 98 1.90 1.75 16.20
C LEU A 98 3.06 1.04 16.87
N THR A 99 4.05 1.78 17.32
CA THR A 99 5.17 1.27 18.11
C THR A 99 5.22 1.98 19.45
N ILE A 100 5.34 1.20 20.52
CA ILE A 100 5.63 1.69 21.86
C ILE A 100 6.99 1.16 22.33
N THR A 101 7.76 2.01 22.98
CA THR A 101 9.08 1.69 23.54
C THR A 101 9.03 1.85 25.06
N PRO A 102 8.45 0.87 25.79
CA PRO A 102 8.25 0.99 27.25
C PRO A 102 9.57 1.02 28.04
N LEU A 103 10.62 0.39 27.51
CA LEU A 103 11.96 0.35 28.08
C LEU A 103 12.98 0.64 26.97
N ARG A 104 14.10 1.29 27.31
CA ARG A 104 15.17 1.53 26.33
C ARG A 104 15.64 0.19 25.74
N GLY A 105 15.52 0.06 24.42
CA GLY A 105 15.90 -1.14 23.68
C GLY A 105 14.81 -2.21 23.52
N LEU A 106 13.58 -1.96 23.99
CA LEU A 106 12.43 -2.84 23.76
C LEU A 106 11.36 -2.09 22.98
N ASP A 107 11.17 -2.45 21.71
CA ASP A 107 10.11 -1.93 20.85
C ASP A 107 9.01 -2.98 20.69
N ILE A 108 7.78 -2.62 21.00
CA ILE A 108 6.58 -3.44 20.78
C ILE A 108 5.76 -2.72 19.72
N SER A 109 5.51 -3.40 18.60
CA SER A 109 4.77 -2.82 17.47
C SER A 109 3.55 -3.66 17.12
N ILE A 110 2.45 -2.98 16.83
CA ILE A 110 1.25 -3.55 16.22
C ILE A 110 0.95 -2.79 14.95
N GLY A 111 0.30 -3.41 13.98
CA GLY A 111 -0.04 -2.75 12.73
C GLY A 111 -0.76 -3.68 11.77
N GLU A 112 -1.44 -3.09 10.81
CA GLU A 112 -2.19 -3.78 9.77
C GLU A 112 -1.69 -3.37 8.39
N SER A 113 -1.76 -4.29 7.44
CA SER A 113 -1.52 -4.05 6.02
C SER A 113 -2.67 -4.60 5.21
N VAL A 114 -2.99 -3.92 4.11
CA VAL A 114 -3.97 -4.39 3.12
C VAL A 114 -3.42 -4.17 1.72
N VAL A 115 -3.61 -5.18 0.86
CA VAL A 115 -3.36 -5.07 -0.57
C VAL A 115 -4.71 -5.09 -1.26
N TYR A 116 -4.95 -4.11 -2.11
CA TYR A 116 -6.19 -4.00 -2.86
C TYR A 116 -5.89 -3.64 -4.31
N SER A 117 -6.89 -3.76 -5.19
CA SER A 117 -6.74 -3.57 -6.63
C SER A 117 -7.88 -2.78 -7.24
N ASP A 118 -7.73 -2.51 -8.53
CA ASP A 118 -8.72 -1.89 -9.42
C ASP A 118 -8.90 -0.38 -9.18
N GLU A 119 -9.48 0.04 -8.06
CA GLU A 119 -9.73 1.46 -7.78
C GLU A 119 -9.14 1.92 -6.44
N LEU A 120 -8.81 3.21 -6.34
CA LEU A 120 -8.33 3.80 -5.08
C LEU A 120 -9.47 3.88 -4.06
N GLU A 121 -9.31 3.20 -2.92
CA GLU A 121 -10.25 3.26 -1.81
C GLU A 121 -9.81 4.28 -0.76
N ILE A 122 -10.65 5.29 -0.53
CA ILE A 122 -10.36 6.39 0.40
C ILE A 122 -10.15 5.88 1.84
N LEU A 123 -10.85 4.81 2.25
CA LEU A 123 -10.69 4.25 3.59
C LEU A 123 -9.28 3.71 3.85
N TYR A 124 -8.61 3.17 2.82
CA TYR A 124 -7.22 2.73 2.93
C TYR A 124 -6.21 3.89 2.79
N LEU A 125 -6.67 5.07 2.35
CA LEU A 125 -5.89 6.31 2.38
C LEU A 125 -5.90 6.98 3.77
N MET A 126 -6.76 6.54 4.70
CA MET A 126 -6.85 7.12 6.04
C MET A 126 -5.83 6.48 6.99
N PRO A 127 -4.87 7.24 7.55
CA PRO A 127 -3.78 6.65 8.33
C PRO A 127 -4.20 5.89 9.59
N ILE A 128 -5.26 6.33 10.26
CA ILE A 128 -5.71 5.81 11.56
C ILE A 128 -6.81 4.73 11.38
N MET A 129 -7.17 4.39 10.14
CA MET A 129 -8.23 3.43 9.87
C MET A 129 -7.80 2.01 10.23
N PHE A 130 -8.68 1.26 10.90
CA PHE A 130 -8.54 -0.20 11.01
C PHE A 130 -8.92 -0.83 9.68
N TYR A 131 -7.97 -1.46 9.00
CA TYR A 131 -8.19 -1.98 7.65
C TYR A 131 -9.10 -3.18 7.64
N TYR A 132 -9.14 -3.96 8.72
CA TYR A 132 -10.14 -5.02 8.89
C TYR A 132 -11.58 -4.47 8.79
N LEU A 133 -11.88 -3.39 9.52
CA LEU A 133 -13.21 -2.77 9.51
C LEU A 133 -13.51 -2.05 8.19
N ALA A 134 -12.49 -1.45 7.58
CA ALA A 134 -12.63 -0.85 6.26
C ALA A 134 -12.96 -1.91 5.19
N ASP A 135 -12.30 -3.06 5.23
CA ASP A 135 -12.53 -4.17 4.30
C ASP A 135 -13.95 -4.74 4.42
N GLU A 136 -14.44 -4.91 5.65
CA GLU A 136 -15.82 -5.32 5.92
C GLU A 136 -16.83 -4.31 5.35
N PHE A 137 -16.64 -3.02 5.61
CA PHE A 137 -17.49 -1.96 5.09
C PHE A 137 -17.48 -1.89 3.55
N ILE A 138 -16.30 -1.98 2.92
CA ILE A 138 -16.15 -1.94 1.46
C ILE A 138 -16.86 -3.15 0.84
N SER A 139 -16.63 -4.35 1.39
CA SER A 139 -17.23 -5.59 0.93
C SER A 139 -18.76 -5.53 0.97
N ASP A 140 -19.33 -5.10 2.10
CA ASP A 140 -20.78 -4.94 2.24
C ASP A 140 -21.34 -3.93 1.25
N ARG A 141 -20.65 -2.80 1.05
CA ARG A 141 -21.05 -1.79 0.05
C ARG A 141 -21.07 -2.40 -1.36
N LEU A 142 -20.03 -3.12 -1.75
CA LEU A 142 -19.94 -3.74 -3.09
C LEU A 142 -21.02 -4.81 -3.29
N ILE A 143 -21.27 -5.65 -2.29
CA ILE A 143 -22.34 -6.67 -2.33
C ILE A 143 -23.71 -5.99 -2.51
N ASN A 144 -23.98 -4.91 -1.77
CA ASN A 144 -25.24 -4.17 -1.87
C ASN A 144 -25.43 -3.52 -3.25
N LEU A 145 -24.38 -2.96 -3.84
CA LEU A 145 -24.41 -2.39 -5.20
C LEU A 145 -24.66 -3.47 -6.26
N ALA A 146 -24.02 -4.63 -6.12
CA ALA A 146 -24.24 -5.77 -7.02
C ALA A 146 -25.69 -6.28 -6.92
N MET A 147 -26.23 -6.40 -5.71
CA MET A 147 -27.63 -6.78 -5.49
C MET A 147 -28.62 -5.77 -6.05
N GLN A 148 -28.36 -4.47 -5.93
CA GLN A 148 -29.21 -3.45 -6.56
C GLN A 148 -29.17 -3.58 -8.08
N THR A 149 -27.99 -3.67 -8.68
CA THR A 149 -27.83 -3.79 -10.14
C THR A 149 -28.53 -5.04 -10.67
N SER A 150 -28.44 -6.18 -9.96
CA SER A 150 -29.12 -7.43 -10.33
C SER A 150 -30.65 -7.36 -10.22
N LYS A 151 -31.24 -6.41 -9.48
CA LYS A 151 -32.70 -6.26 -9.39
C LYS A 151 -33.30 -5.50 -10.58
N TYR A 152 -32.47 -4.83 -11.37
CA TYR A 152 -32.88 -4.02 -12.53
C TYR A 152 -32.51 -4.65 -13.87
N LEU A 153 -31.99 -5.89 -13.86
CA LEU A 153 -31.73 -6.74 -15.03
C LEU A 153 -32.66 -7.94 -15.00
#